data_AF-A0A014PEE7-F1
#
_entry.id   AF-A0A014PEE7-F1
#
_cell.length_a   1.000
_cell.length_b   1.000
_cell.length_c   1.000
_cell.angle_alpha   90.00
_cell.angle_beta   90.00
_cell.angle_gamma   90.00
#
_symmetry.space_group_name_H-M   'P 1'
#
loop_
_entity.id
_entity.type
_entity.pdbx_description
1 polymer ?
#
loop_
_entity_poly.entity_id
_entity_poly.type
_entity_poly.pdbx_seq_one_letter_code
_entity_poly.pdbx_strand_id
1 'polypeptide(L)'
;MSTFVVFDLEFTTWPGALEQDWSEPGQLREIVQIGALRISTGSSADAYSVVEEYEALVRPVLNPRLSPFFTGLTGIDQRTVDREGVAPAEAIGDFLAFCRGQSVLSYGNDMVVLGENVGWARARGEEVKNGFLTTPFLNIRPWLNTLAPTTASANSGRLWEALGLPKPAAGKEHSALFDCYSIAAAIGHVRAGGATLPEGCL
;
A
#
# COMPACT_ATOMS: atom_id res chain seq x y z
N MET A 1 3.28 12.60 20.37
CA MET A 1 2.83 11.28 19.92
C MET A 1 3.59 11.00 18.64
N SER A 2 4.37 9.91 18.59
CA SER A 2 5.08 9.51 17.37
C SER A 2 4.14 8.73 16.47
N THR A 3 4.38 8.75 15.17
CA THR A 3 3.54 8.07 14.16
C THR A 3 4.42 7.40 13.12
N PHE A 4 3.87 6.41 12.43
CA PHE A 4 4.42 5.85 11.19
C PHE A 4 3.28 5.68 10.17
N VAL A 5 3.62 5.39 8.93
CA VAL A 5 2.65 5.14 7.86
C VAL A 5 2.71 3.67 7.46
N VAL A 6 1.55 3.07 7.22
CA VAL A 6 1.44 1.85 6.40
C VAL A 6 0.80 2.23 5.07
N PHE A 7 1.20 1.58 3.99
CA PHE A 7 0.60 1.79 2.68
C PHE A 7 0.53 0.47 1.90
N ASP A 8 -0.37 0.46 0.94
CA ASP A 8 -0.60 -0.64 -0.01
C ASP A 8 -1.01 -0.02 -1.37
N LEU A 9 -0.78 -0.75 -2.45
CA LEU A 9 -1.01 -0.28 -3.82
C LEU A 9 -1.77 -1.33 -4.62
N GLU A 10 -2.81 -0.89 -5.33
CA GLU A 10 -3.35 -1.66 -6.44
C GLU A 10 -2.80 -1.11 -7.75
N PHE A 11 -2.32 -1.99 -8.62
CA PHE A 11 -1.74 -1.63 -9.90
C PHE A 11 -2.16 -2.57 -11.03
N THR A 12 -2.04 -2.11 -12.27
CA THR A 12 -2.47 -2.87 -13.45
C THR A 12 -1.86 -4.27 -13.48
N THR A 13 -2.71 -5.26 -13.69
CA THR A 13 -2.32 -6.67 -13.73
C THR A 13 -3.21 -7.48 -14.69
N TRP A 14 -2.77 -8.68 -15.04
CA TRP A 14 -3.38 -9.59 -16.01
C TRP A 14 -3.28 -11.03 -15.51
N PRO A 15 -4.06 -11.98 -16.07
CA PRO A 15 -3.89 -13.39 -15.75
C PRO A 15 -2.45 -13.84 -16.01
N GLY A 16 -1.81 -14.48 -15.01
CA GLY A 16 -0.42 -14.95 -15.13
C GLY A 16 0.66 -13.90 -14.85
N ALA A 17 0.30 -12.61 -14.70
CA ALA A 17 1.27 -11.53 -14.58
C ALA A 17 2.15 -11.67 -13.33
N LEU A 18 1.56 -12.08 -12.19
CA LEU A 18 2.31 -12.30 -10.95
C LEU A 18 3.33 -13.44 -11.10
N GLU A 19 2.93 -14.55 -11.70
CA GLU A 19 3.78 -15.72 -11.92
C GLU A 19 4.95 -15.42 -12.88
N GLN A 20 4.75 -14.46 -13.78
CA GLN A 20 5.74 -13.99 -14.75
C GLN A 20 6.49 -12.72 -14.29
N ASP A 21 6.26 -12.24 -13.05
CA ASP A 21 6.79 -10.98 -12.54
C ASP A 21 6.59 -9.79 -13.50
N TRP A 22 5.40 -9.71 -14.11
CA TRP A 22 5.01 -8.66 -15.06
C TRP A 22 6.00 -8.49 -16.24
N SER A 23 6.72 -9.55 -16.60
CA SER A 23 7.81 -9.48 -17.58
C SER A 23 7.35 -9.45 -19.05
N GLU A 24 6.08 -9.74 -19.32
CA GLU A 24 5.54 -9.71 -20.68
C GLU A 24 5.50 -8.29 -21.26
N PRO A 25 5.73 -8.11 -22.58
CA PRO A 25 5.72 -6.79 -23.20
C PRO A 25 4.43 -6.00 -22.93
N GLY A 26 4.59 -4.78 -22.39
CA GLY A 26 3.48 -3.88 -22.09
C GLY A 26 2.81 -4.10 -20.73
N GLN A 27 3.17 -5.15 -19.99
CA GLN A 27 2.66 -5.39 -18.64
C GLN A 27 3.34 -4.50 -17.60
N LEU A 28 3.13 -3.20 -17.69
CA LEU A 28 3.66 -2.24 -16.72
C LEU A 28 2.76 -2.20 -15.48
N ARG A 29 3.36 -2.18 -14.28
CA ARG A 29 2.66 -2.04 -13.00
C ARG A 29 2.28 -0.58 -12.74
N GLU A 30 1.35 -0.03 -13.51
CA GLU A 30 0.86 1.33 -13.27
C GLU A 30 -0.10 1.35 -12.09
N ILE A 31 0.16 2.22 -11.12
CA ILE A 31 -0.69 2.38 -9.94
C ILE A 31 -2.09 2.82 -10.37
N VAL A 32 -3.10 2.17 -9.80
CA VAL A 32 -4.53 2.45 -10.00
C VAL A 32 -5.20 2.86 -8.69
N GLN A 33 -4.71 2.38 -7.53
CA GLN A 33 -5.14 2.85 -6.22
C GLN A 33 -3.95 2.97 -5.27
N ILE A 34 -3.96 4.02 -4.45
CA ILE A 34 -3.06 4.17 -3.31
C ILE A 34 -3.92 4.19 -2.05
N GLY A 35 -3.58 3.34 -1.09
CA GLY A 35 -4.13 3.39 0.26
C GLY A 35 -3.01 3.61 1.25
N ALA A 36 -3.24 4.44 2.26
CA ALA A 36 -2.29 4.64 3.35
C ALA A 36 -2.98 5.04 4.65
N LEU A 37 -2.40 4.62 5.77
CA LEU A 37 -2.84 4.97 7.11
C LEU A 37 -1.67 5.54 7.89
N ARG A 38 -1.89 6.68 8.55
CA ARG A 38 -1.01 7.15 9.61
C ARG A 38 -1.44 6.48 10.91
N ILE A 39 -0.50 5.81 11.57
CA ILE A 39 -0.73 5.04 12.78
C ILE A 39 0.04 5.68 13.93
N SER A 40 -0.64 5.90 15.04
CA SER A 40 -0.02 6.40 16.26
C SER A 40 0.79 5.32 16.98
N THR A 41 1.86 5.76 17.64
CA THR A 41 2.70 4.91 18.50
C THR A 41 2.79 5.51 19.90
N GLY A 42 2.95 4.63 20.88
CA GLY A 42 3.05 5.02 22.29
C GLY A 42 2.74 3.86 23.23
N SER A 43 2.64 4.17 24.51
CA SER A 43 2.31 3.22 25.59
C SER A 43 0.93 3.47 26.21
N SER A 44 0.13 4.36 25.62
CA SER A 44 -1.25 4.65 26.04
C SER A 44 -2.24 3.64 25.47
N ALA A 45 -3.49 3.67 25.98
CA ALA A 45 -4.58 2.82 25.48
C ALA A 45 -4.84 2.98 23.97
N ASP A 46 -4.54 4.16 23.40
CA ASP A 46 -4.69 4.48 21.97
C ASP A 46 -3.44 4.16 21.13
N ALA A 47 -2.51 3.34 21.63
CA ALA A 47 -1.35 2.92 20.84
C ALA A 47 -1.81 2.09 19.63
N TYR A 48 -1.21 2.33 18.46
CA TYR A 48 -1.54 1.66 17.20
C TYR A 48 -2.93 1.97 16.65
N SER A 49 -3.55 3.07 17.06
CA SER A 49 -4.76 3.58 16.43
C SER A 49 -4.45 4.36 15.14
N VAL A 50 -5.33 4.22 14.15
CA VAL A 50 -5.34 5.04 12.93
C VAL A 50 -5.67 6.48 13.30
N VAL A 51 -4.84 7.42 12.88
CA VAL A 51 -5.03 8.86 13.13
C VAL A 51 -5.35 9.65 11.87
N GLU A 52 -5.02 9.12 10.70
CA GLU A 52 -5.24 9.76 9.41
C GLU A 52 -5.30 8.69 8.31
N GLU A 53 -6.16 8.89 7.33
CA GLU A 53 -6.27 8.06 6.14
C GLU A 53 -5.89 8.87 4.90
N TYR A 54 -5.27 8.20 3.93
CA TYR A 54 -5.09 8.71 2.58
C TYR A 54 -5.53 7.63 1.59
N GLU A 55 -6.38 8.00 0.65
CA GLU A 55 -6.81 7.12 -0.42
C GLU A 55 -6.93 7.93 -1.72
N ALA A 56 -6.40 7.37 -2.81
CA ALA A 56 -6.51 7.98 -4.13
C ALA A 56 -6.68 6.92 -5.20
N LEU A 57 -7.61 7.15 -6.12
CA LEU A 57 -7.63 6.47 -7.41
C LEU A 57 -6.70 7.19 -8.37
N VAL A 58 -5.96 6.41 -9.15
CA VAL A 58 -4.96 6.89 -10.09
C VAL A 58 -5.33 6.42 -11.49
N ARG A 59 -5.30 7.33 -12.45
CA ARG A 59 -5.57 6.99 -13.85
C ARG A 59 -4.28 6.55 -14.56
N PRO A 60 -4.13 5.27 -14.92
CA PRO A 60 -2.95 4.79 -15.64
C PRO A 60 -2.87 5.45 -17.03
N VAL A 61 -1.65 5.64 -17.53
CA VAL A 61 -1.36 6.41 -18.75
C VAL A 61 -1.02 5.49 -19.92
N LEU A 62 -0.20 4.47 -19.70
CA LEU A 62 0.27 3.55 -20.74
C LEU A 62 -0.72 2.39 -20.97
N ASN A 63 -1.37 1.93 -19.91
CA ASN A 63 -2.44 0.94 -19.89
C ASN A 63 -3.74 1.56 -19.35
N PRO A 64 -4.33 2.57 -20.05
CA PRO A 64 -5.50 3.31 -19.55
C PRO A 64 -6.78 2.46 -19.48
N ARG A 65 -6.80 1.29 -20.13
CA ARG A 65 -7.89 0.33 -20.03
C ARG A 65 -7.54 -0.78 -19.05
N LEU A 66 -8.25 -0.82 -17.93
CA LEU A 66 -8.12 -1.86 -16.92
C LEU A 66 -8.48 -3.22 -17.51
N SER A 67 -7.72 -4.25 -17.14
CA SER A 67 -8.04 -5.61 -17.54
C SER A 67 -9.29 -6.10 -16.78
N PRO A 68 -10.08 -7.01 -17.36
CA PRO A 68 -11.16 -7.67 -16.61
C PRO A 68 -10.66 -8.42 -15.37
N PHE A 69 -9.43 -8.94 -15.43
CA PHE A 69 -8.78 -9.61 -14.30
C PHE A 69 -8.53 -8.65 -13.13
N PHE A 70 -7.92 -7.49 -13.40
CA PHE A 70 -7.72 -6.44 -12.40
C PHE A 70 -9.06 -6.00 -11.79
N THR A 71 -10.06 -5.72 -12.63
CA THR A 71 -11.39 -5.29 -12.17
C THR A 71 -12.06 -6.36 -11.32
N GLY A 72 -11.93 -7.64 -11.69
CA GLY A 72 -12.50 -8.75 -10.91
C GLY A 72 -11.81 -8.94 -9.56
N LEU A 73 -10.49 -8.74 -9.52
CA LEU A 73 -9.67 -8.86 -8.32
C LEU A 73 -9.99 -7.73 -7.32
N THR A 74 -9.85 -6.48 -7.75
CA THR A 74 -9.95 -5.30 -6.87
C THR A 74 -11.39 -4.82 -6.70
N GLY A 75 -12.24 -5.03 -7.71
CA GLY A 75 -13.57 -4.42 -7.81
C GLY A 75 -13.53 -2.97 -8.31
N ILE A 76 -12.36 -2.43 -8.65
CA ILE A 76 -12.21 -1.08 -9.21
C ILE A 76 -12.60 -1.14 -10.68
N ASP A 77 -13.71 -0.47 -11.03
CA ASP A 77 -14.21 -0.43 -12.39
C ASP A 77 -13.65 0.75 -13.21
N GLN A 78 -13.61 0.57 -14.53
CA GLN A 78 -13.09 1.56 -15.47
C GLN A 78 -13.80 2.92 -15.36
N ARG A 79 -15.12 2.93 -15.20
CA ARG A 79 -15.91 4.17 -15.17
C ARG A 79 -15.60 4.99 -13.91
N THR A 80 -15.30 4.32 -12.81
CA THR A 80 -14.90 4.94 -11.56
C THR A 80 -13.50 5.54 -11.69
N VAL A 81 -12.52 4.82 -12.24
CA VAL A 81 -11.18 5.38 -12.52
C VAL A 81 -11.22 6.53 -13.52
N ASP A 82 -12.03 6.45 -14.57
CA ASP A 82 -12.15 7.53 -15.57
C ASP A 82 -12.73 8.81 -14.95
N ARG A 83 -13.63 8.67 -13.97
CA ARG A 83 -14.35 9.77 -13.32
C ARG A 83 -13.56 10.39 -12.16
N GLU A 84 -12.94 9.55 -11.34
CA GLU A 84 -12.39 9.92 -10.03
C GLU A 84 -10.86 9.80 -9.97
N GLY A 85 -10.26 9.07 -10.92
CA GLY A 85 -8.81 8.88 -10.98
C GLY A 85 -8.08 10.17 -11.31
N VAL A 86 -7.15 10.55 -10.44
CA VAL A 86 -6.26 11.70 -10.67
C VAL A 86 -5.02 11.30 -11.47
N ALA A 87 -4.24 12.28 -11.90
CA ALA A 87 -3.00 12.02 -12.63
C ALA A 87 -1.97 11.31 -11.74
N PRO A 88 -1.15 10.38 -12.29
CA PRO A 88 -0.15 9.66 -11.48
C PRO A 88 0.81 10.57 -10.71
N ALA A 89 1.36 11.61 -11.34
CA ALA A 89 2.28 12.52 -10.66
C ALA A 89 1.64 13.29 -9.49
N GLU A 90 0.34 13.60 -9.59
CA GLU A 90 -0.43 14.26 -8.54
C GLU A 90 -0.66 13.32 -7.35
N ALA A 91 -1.27 12.15 -7.59
CA ALA A 91 -1.51 11.17 -6.52
C ALA A 91 -0.22 10.72 -5.82
N ILE A 92 0.85 10.49 -6.58
CA ILE A 92 2.14 10.11 -6.01
C ILE A 92 2.74 11.28 -5.22
N GLY A 93 2.64 12.50 -5.75
CA GLY A 93 3.11 13.69 -5.05
C GLY A 93 2.39 13.91 -3.72
N ASP A 94 1.08 13.74 -3.69
CA ASP A 94 0.26 13.93 -2.48
C ASP A 94 0.48 12.80 -1.46
N PHE A 95 0.61 11.56 -1.92
CA PHE A 95 1.01 10.43 -1.08
C PHE A 95 2.40 10.66 -0.44
N LEU A 96 3.37 11.14 -1.22
CA LEU A 96 4.70 11.45 -0.69
C LEU A 96 4.68 12.63 0.31
N ALA A 97 3.74 13.58 0.17
CA ALA A 97 3.50 14.58 1.20
C ALA A 97 2.93 13.97 2.48
N PHE A 98 1.95 13.08 2.37
CA PHE A 98 1.36 12.36 3.51
C PHE A 98 2.43 11.59 4.31
N CYS A 99 3.39 10.99 3.61
CA CYS A 99 4.49 10.22 4.19
C CYS A 99 5.65 11.06 4.76
N ARG A 100 5.65 12.39 4.58
CA ARG A 100 6.79 13.24 4.90
C ARG A 100 7.21 13.14 6.38
N GLY A 101 8.49 12.85 6.61
CA GLY A 101 9.09 12.81 7.94
C GLY A 101 8.69 11.60 8.77
N GLN A 102 8.26 10.51 8.13
CA GLN A 102 7.78 9.29 8.76
C GLN A 102 8.42 8.06 8.13
N SER A 103 8.51 6.98 8.89
CA SER A 103 8.73 5.64 8.32
C SER A 103 7.47 5.14 7.64
N VAL A 104 7.62 4.55 6.46
CA VAL A 104 6.51 4.07 5.62
C VAL A 104 6.69 2.58 5.38
N LEU A 105 5.69 1.80 5.75
CA LEU A 105 5.75 0.34 5.75
C LEU A 105 4.77 -0.24 4.72
N SER A 106 5.23 -1.15 3.86
CA SER A 106 4.39 -1.98 3.00
C SER A 106 4.54 -3.45 3.36
N TYR A 107 3.50 -4.26 3.14
CA TYR A 107 3.58 -5.71 3.31
C TYR A 107 4.00 -6.38 1.99
N GLY A 108 5.25 -6.15 1.60
CA GLY A 108 5.74 -6.51 0.28
C GLY A 108 6.59 -5.41 -0.31
N ASN A 109 6.75 -5.46 -1.62
CA ASN A 109 7.68 -4.60 -2.35
C ASN A 109 6.99 -3.42 -3.05
N ASP A 110 5.87 -2.92 -2.53
CA ASP A 110 5.11 -1.82 -3.15
C ASP A 110 5.94 -0.55 -3.34
N MET A 111 6.97 -0.35 -2.52
CA MET A 111 7.92 0.75 -2.71
C MET A 111 8.71 0.67 -4.02
N VAL A 112 8.89 -0.54 -4.57
CA VAL A 112 9.48 -0.73 -5.90
C VAL A 112 8.52 -0.21 -6.98
N VAL A 113 7.24 -0.60 -6.90
CA VAL A 113 6.19 -0.14 -7.83
C VAL A 113 6.00 1.37 -7.75
N LEU A 114 6.03 1.94 -6.54
CA LEU A 114 6.05 3.39 -6.33
C LEU A 114 7.23 4.05 -7.06
N GLY A 115 8.44 3.49 -6.91
CA GLY A 115 9.65 3.98 -7.59
C GLY A 115 9.55 3.93 -9.12
N GLU A 116 9.01 2.84 -9.67
CA GLU A 116 8.73 2.69 -11.11
C GLU A 116 7.82 3.81 -11.62
N ASN A 117 6.71 4.05 -10.93
CA ASN A 117 5.72 5.04 -11.32
C ASN A 117 6.25 6.49 -11.18
N VAL A 118 7.06 6.77 -10.16
CA VAL A 118 7.79 8.05 -10.06
C VAL A 118 8.73 8.23 -11.27
N GLY A 119 9.46 7.17 -11.64
CA GLY A 119 10.35 7.17 -12.80
C GLY A 119 9.61 7.46 -14.10
N TRP A 120 8.48 6.78 -14.33
CA TRP A 120 7.66 6.99 -15.53
C TRP A 120 7.01 8.37 -15.58
N ALA A 121 6.50 8.89 -14.47
CA ALA A 121 5.97 10.26 -14.41
C ALA A 121 7.04 11.28 -14.84
N ARG A 122 8.24 11.18 -14.28
CA ARG A 122 9.37 12.05 -14.64
C ARG A 122 9.80 11.88 -16.09
N ALA A 123 9.82 10.65 -16.61
CA ALA A 123 10.15 10.37 -18.01
C ALA A 123 9.15 11.00 -18.98
N ARG A 124 7.89 11.19 -18.57
CA ARG A 124 6.86 11.93 -19.33
C ARG A 124 6.94 13.45 -19.14
N GLY A 125 7.89 13.96 -18.37
CA GLY A 125 8.04 15.39 -18.07
C GLY A 125 7.07 15.90 -17.01
N GLU A 126 6.41 15.00 -16.27
CA GLU A 126 5.51 15.39 -15.17
C GLU A 126 6.30 15.72 -13.90
N GLU A 127 5.81 16.70 -13.14
CA GLU A 127 6.37 17.09 -11.86
C GLU A 127 5.73 16.30 -10.72
N VAL A 128 6.52 15.45 -10.05
CA VAL A 128 6.13 14.85 -8.76
C VAL A 128 6.55 15.82 -7.65
N LYS A 129 5.59 16.60 -7.13
CA LYS A 129 5.81 17.75 -6.23
C LYS A 129 6.61 17.44 -4.96
N ASN A 130 6.50 16.21 -4.44
CA ASN A 130 7.16 15.77 -3.23
C ASN A 130 8.12 14.61 -3.53
N GLY A 131 9.28 14.59 -2.89
CA GLY A 131 10.29 13.56 -3.09
C GLY A 131 10.25 12.45 -2.03
N PHE A 132 10.82 11.30 -2.36
CA PHE A 132 10.94 10.14 -1.47
C PHE A 132 12.28 10.08 -0.71
N LEU A 133 13.24 10.97 -1.01
CA LEU A 133 14.63 10.87 -0.53
C LEU A 133 14.81 10.98 0.99
N THR A 134 13.84 11.59 1.67
CA THR A 134 13.89 11.82 3.13
C THR A 134 12.96 10.88 3.91
N THR A 135 12.34 9.93 3.23
CA THR A 135 11.27 9.09 3.77
C THR A 135 11.70 7.62 3.61
N PRO A 136 11.98 6.89 4.70
CA PRO A 136 12.33 5.48 4.58
C PRO A 136 11.10 4.64 4.26
N PHE A 137 11.14 3.97 3.11
CA PHE A 137 10.16 2.97 2.70
C PHE A 137 10.70 1.57 2.98
N LEU A 138 9.95 0.78 3.75
CA LEU A 138 10.42 -0.50 4.29
C LEU A 138 9.39 -1.61 4.06
N ASN A 139 9.89 -2.78 3.73
CA ASN A 139 9.07 -3.99 3.65
C ASN A 139 8.95 -4.63 5.03
N ILE A 140 7.74 -4.60 5.62
CA ILE A 140 7.47 -5.15 6.96
C ILE A 140 7.19 -6.66 6.96
N ARG A 141 6.97 -7.25 5.77
CA ARG A 141 6.59 -8.67 5.62
C ARG A 141 7.56 -9.65 6.28
N PRO A 142 8.90 -9.54 6.11
CA PRO A 142 9.83 -10.48 6.76
C PRO A 142 9.75 -10.47 8.30
N TRP A 143 9.62 -9.27 8.88
CA TRP A 143 9.47 -9.10 10.32
C TRP A 143 8.16 -9.70 10.83
N LEU A 144 7.04 -9.37 10.18
CA LEU A 144 5.73 -9.88 10.58
C LEU A 144 5.66 -11.40 10.45
N ASN A 145 6.16 -11.98 9.35
CA ASN A 145 6.18 -13.43 9.14
C ASN A 145 7.06 -14.18 10.13
N THR A 146 8.11 -13.53 10.64
CA THR A 146 8.98 -14.14 11.67
C THR A 146 8.24 -14.25 13.00
N LEU A 147 7.44 -13.24 13.36
CA LEU A 147 6.69 -13.19 14.61
C LEU A 147 5.37 -13.97 14.55
N ALA A 148 4.75 -14.01 13.38
CA ALA A 148 3.50 -14.72 13.12
C ALA A 148 3.59 -15.50 11.79
N PRO A 149 4.21 -16.70 11.77
CA PRO A 149 4.42 -17.46 10.53
C PRO A 149 3.17 -17.78 9.73
N THR A 150 1.98 -17.77 10.35
CA THR A 150 0.69 -17.97 9.66
C THR A 150 0.39 -16.86 8.65
N THR A 151 1.00 -15.68 8.76
CA THR A 151 0.82 -14.59 7.78
C THR A 151 1.59 -14.81 6.49
N ALA A 152 2.58 -15.72 6.46
CA ALA A 152 3.50 -15.85 5.33
C ALA A 152 2.81 -16.21 4.00
N SER A 153 1.72 -16.98 4.07
CA SER A 153 0.88 -17.39 2.94
C SER A 153 -0.27 -16.44 2.64
N ALA A 154 -0.46 -15.38 3.43
CA ALA A 154 -1.53 -14.39 3.24
C ALA A 154 -1.06 -13.19 2.41
N ASN A 155 -1.97 -12.59 1.65
CA ASN A 155 -1.82 -11.24 1.12
C ASN A 155 -2.07 -10.19 2.22
N SER A 156 -1.74 -8.92 1.96
CA SER A 156 -1.91 -7.81 2.91
C SER A 156 -3.36 -7.68 3.40
N GLY A 157 -4.35 -7.78 2.52
CA GLY A 157 -5.79 -7.77 2.85
C GLY A 157 -6.31 -8.91 3.74
N ARG A 158 -5.55 -9.98 3.91
CA ARG A 158 -5.96 -11.18 4.70
C ARG A 158 -5.17 -11.42 5.98
N LEU A 159 -4.24 -10.54 6.34
CA LEU A 159 -3.43 -10.69 7.56
C LEU A 159 -4.30 -10.80 8.82
N TRP A 160 -5.34 -9.99 8.92
CA TRP A 160 -6.29 -10.06 10.05
C TRP A 160 -6.95 -11.44 10.17
N GLU A 161 -7.38 -12.02 9.05
CA GLU A 161 -8.03 -13.33 8.99
C GLU A 161 -7.03 -14.44 9.35
N ALA A 162 -5.80 -14.38 8.82
CA ALA A 162 -4.73 -15.34 9.11
C ALA A 162 -4.31 -15.36 10.60
N LEU A 163 -4.59 -14.28 11.33
CA LEU A 163 -4.35 -14.13 12.77
C LEU A 163 -5.61 -14.38 13.63
N GLY A 164 -6.75 -14.68 13.01
CA GLY A 164 -8.01 -14.89 13.73
C GLY A 164 -8.56 -13.62 14.41
N LEU A 165 -8.22 -12.44 13.87
CA LEU A 165 -8.66 -11.14 14.39
C LEU A 165 -10.08 -10.80 13.89
N PRO A 166 -10.79 -9.85 14.54
CA PRO A 166 -11.98 -9.28 13.94
C PRO A 166 -11.62 -8.50 12.66
N LYS A 167 -12.59 -8.39 11.75
CA LYS A 167 -12.43 -7.61 10.53
C LYS A 167 -12.12 -6.14 10.89
N PRO A 168 -11.03 -5.55 10.37
CA PRO A 168 -10.51 -4.29 10.90
C PRO A 168 -11.28 -3.05 10.44
N ALA A 169 -11.92 -3.11 9.27
CA ALA A 169 -12.67 -2.00 8.70
C ALA A 169 -13.76 -2.51 7.72
N ALA A 170 -14.61 -1.60 7.25
CA ALA A 170 -15.43 -1.85 6.05
C ALA A 170 -14.52 -1.98 4.81
N GLY A 171 -14.94 -2.75 3.81
CA GLY A 171 -14.13 -3.04 2.62
C GLY A 171 -13.87 -4.54 2.43
N LYS A 172 -12.92 -4.87 1.55
CA LYS A 172 -12.54 -6.24 1.20
C LYS A 172 -11.07 -6.28 0.77
N GLU A 173 -10.48 -7.47 0.75
CA GLU A 173 -9.14 -7.67 0.18
C GLU A 173 -9.05 -7.11 -1.25
N HIS A 174 -7.84 -6.66 -1.63
CA HIS A 174 -7.56 -6.00 -2.90
C HIS A 174 -8.25 -4.62 -3.05
N SER A 175 -8.47 -3.97 -1.90
CA SER A 175 -8.71 -2.54 -1.81
C SER A 175 -7.55 -1.97 -0.99
N ALA A 176 -6.76 -1.08 -1.59
CA ALA A 176 -5.52 -0.62 -0.98
C ALA A 176 -5.71 -0.08 0.45
N LEU A 177 -6.78 0.68 0.70
CA LEU A 177 -7.06 1.21 2.05
C LEU A 177 -7.46 0.10 3.04
N PHE A 178 -8.29 -0.86 2.62
CA PHE A 178 -8.66 -2.00 3.48
C PHE A 178 -7.43 -2.87 3.79
N ASP A 179 -6.56 -3.08 2.81
CA ASP A 179 -5.34 -3.86 2.96
C ASP A 179 -4.39 -3.17 3.96
N CYS A 180 -4.32 -1.83 3.97
CA CYS A 180 -3.64 -1.08 5.03
C CYS A 180 -4.22 -1.33 6.42
N TYR A 181 -5.55 -1.39 6.55
CA TYR A 181 -6.21 -1.70 7.82
C TYR A 181 -5.88 -3.10 8.32
N SER A 182 -5.78 -4.06 7.41
CA SER A 182 -5.34 -5.42 7.71
C SER A 182 -3.88 -5.47 8.18
N ILE A 183 -2.97 -4.74 7.51
CA ILE A 183 -1.57 -4.57 7.95
C ILE A 183 -1.52 -3.94 9.35
N ALA A 184 -2.28 -2.86 9.58
CA ALA A 184 -2.34 -2.17 10.87
C ALA A 184 -2.81 -3.09 12.01
N ALA A 185 -3.85 -3.88 11.78
CA ALA A 185 -4.37 -4.85 12.74
C ALA A 185 -3.32 -5.92 13.09
N ALA A 186 -2.59 -6.43 12.09
CA ALA A 186 -1.54 -7.42 12.30
C ALA A 186 -0.35 -6.84 13.11
N ILE A 187 0.10 -5.63 12.79
CA ILE A 187 1.15 -4.94 13.56
C ILE A 187 0.68 -4.70 15.00
N GLY A 188 -0.54 -4.20 15.19
CA GLY A 188 -1.13 -3.97 16.51
C GLY A 188 -1.19 -5.25 17.34
N HIS A 189 -1.58 -6.37 16.73
CA HIS A 189 -1.65 -7.67 17.40
C HIS A 189 -0.28 -8.15 17.93
N VAL A 190 0.75 -8.17 17.08
CA VAL A 190 2.08 -8.63 17.52
C VAL A 190 2.72 -7.67 18.52
N ARG A 191 2.42 -6.37 18.43
CA ARG A 191 2.87 -5.35 19.40
C ARG A 191 2.17 -5.49 20.75
N ALA A 192 0.88 -5.82 20.78
CA ALA A 192 0.18 -6.16 22.01
C ALA A 192 0.77 -7.40 22.70
N GLY A 193 1.37 -8.31 21.92
CA GLY A 193 2.17 -9.45 22.40
C GLY A 193 3.60 -9.10 22.87
N GLY A 194 4.00 -7.82 22.86
CA GLY A 194 5.30 -7.36 23.34
C GLY A 194 6.42 -7.30 22.30
N ALA A 195 6.16 -7.63 21.03
CA ALA A 195 7.14 -7.45 19.96
C ALA A 195 7.54 -5.97 19.84
N THR A 196 8.68 -5.63 19.24
CA THR A 196 9.07 -4.24 18.92
C THR A 196 9.28 -4.08 17.42
N LEU A 197 8.87 -2.93 16.87
CA LEU A 197 9.23 -2.58 15.50
C LEU A 197 10.77 -2.46 15.39
N PRO A 198 11.38 -2.85 14.26
CA PRO A 198 12.81 -2.71 14.05
C PRO A 198 13.28 -1.26 14.21
N GLU A 199 14.54 -1.07 14.65
CA GLU A 199 15.14 0.25 14.98
C GLU A 199 15.23 1.24 13.80
N GLY A 200 14.84 0.85 12.59
CA GLY A 200 14.69 1.74 11.42
C GLY A 200 13.25 2.03 10.99
N CYS A 201 12.24 1.46 11.66
CA CYS A 201 10.82 1.64 11.33
C CYS A 201 10.13 2.73 12.17
N LEU A 202 10.83 3.35 13.12
CA LEU A 202 10.31 4.34 14.07
C LEU A 202 11.08 5.66 13.97
#